data_AF-A0A673FQQ4-F1
#
_entry.id   AF-A0A673FQQ4-F1
#
_cell.length_a   1.000
_cell.length_b   1.000
_cell.length_c   1.000
_cell.angle_alpha   90.00
_cell.angle_beta   90.00
_cell.angle_gamma   90.00
#
_symmetry.space_group_name_H-M   'P 1'
#
loop_
_entity.id
_entity.type
_entity.pdbx_description
1 polymer ?
#
loop_
_entity_poly.entity_id
_entity_poly.type
_entity_poly.pdbx_seq_one_letter_code
_entity_poly.pdbx_strand_id
1 'polypeptide(L)'
;MDYTPHRSYKPNVVTCQRALRSSEGLPLRQLLSHHDVPSSHCLVTLYDESYGRQASTALPTLHSWNSFKLAGLPERSDHPIQGPPTNFGLAESWRAHMEQQRAVVPALSEYRASYPLHPISAFCYSRHVSMPKRFSSSQYPAKHSNEDLALKPRPCRQVSTNPASLL
;
A
#
# COMPACT_ATOMS: atom_id res chain seq x y z
N MET A 1 -20.19 31.28 -27.45
CA MET A 1 -19.07 31.95 -28.15
C MET A 1 -17.81 31.28 -27.66
N ASP A 2 -17.27 30.34 -28.43
CA ASP A 2 -16.11 29.59 -28.01
C ASP A 2 -14.86 30.41 -28.30
N TYR A 3 -13.93 30.43 -27.34
CA TYR A 3 -12.67 31.15 -27.48
C TYR A 3 -11.89 30.59 -28.68
N THR A 4 -11.63 31.43 -29.68
CA THR A 4 -10.75 31.11 -30.80
C THR A 4 -9.36 31.68 -30.53
N PRO A 5 -8.34 30.83 -30.25
CA PRO A 5 -7.02 31.32 -29.95
C PRO A 5 -6.40 32.02 -31.17
N HIS A 6 -5.94 33.26 -30.99
CA HIS A 6 -5.20 33.96 -32.02
C HIS A 6 -3.80 33.35 -32.18
N ARG A 7 -3.65 32.46 -33.18
CA ARG A 7 -2.38 31.75 -33.45
C ARG A 7 -1.17 32.64 -33.71
N SER A 8 -1.38 33.86 -34.18
CA SER A 8 -0.31 34.82 -34.50
C SER A 8 0.00 35.79 -33.35
N TYR A 9 -0.81 35.81 -32.29
CA TYR A 9 -0.61 36.74 -31.19
C TYR A 9 0.58 36.27 -30.34
N LYS A 10 1.58 37.15 -30.22
CA LYS A 10 2.70 36.97 -29.30
C LYS A 10 2.68 38.12 -28.30
N PRO A 11 2.89 37.85 -27.01
CA PRO A 11 3.02 38.91 -26.02
C PRO A 11 4.23 39.79 -26.37
N ASN A 12 4.13 41.08 -26.09
CA ASN A 12 5.21 42.03 -26.36
C ASN A 12 6.45 41.68 -25.51
N VAL A 13 7.57 41.43 -26.19
CA VAL A 13 8.85 41.02 -25.58
C VAL A 13 9.35 42.04 -24.57
N VAL A 14 9.20 43.35 -24.84
CA VAL A 14 9.65 44.42 -23.93
C VAL A 14 8.83 44.39 -22.63
N THR A 15 7.52 44.20 -22.75
CA THR A 15 6.62 44.07 -21.60
C THR A 15 6.97 42.85 -20.76
N CYS A 16 7.22 41.70 -21.40
CA CYS A 16 7.65 40.48 -20.70
C CYS A 16 8.99 40.66 -19.98
N GLN A 17 10.00 41.26 -20.64
CA GLN A 17 11.31 41.51 -20.01
C GLN A 17 11.21 42.46 -18.82
N ARG A 18 10.38 43.50 -18.92
CA ARG A 18 10.15 44.44 -17.81
C ARG A 18 9.46 43.73 -16.64
N ALA A 19 8.41 42.95 -16.91
CA ALA A 19 7.73 42.18 -15.87
C ALA A 19 8.67 41.19 -15.18
N LEU A 20 9.52 40.50 -15.96
CA LEU A 20 10.51 39.58 -15.42
C LEU A 20 11.51 40.29 -14.49
N ARG A 21 12.09 41.41 -14.93
CA ARG A 21 13.01 42.21 -14.10
C ARG A 21 12.32 42.73 -12.83
N SER A 22 11.08 43.20 -12.93
CA SER A 22 10.31 43.64 -11.76
C SER A 22 9.95 42.50 -10.80
N SER A 23 9.93 41.25 -11.28
CA SER A 23 9.64 40.07 -10.46
C SER A 23 10.86 39.50 -9.75
N GLU A 24 12.08 39.93 -10.10
CA GLU A 24 13.31 39.47 -9.45
C GLU A 24 13.28 39.81 -7.95
N GLY A 25 13.50 38.80 -7.10
CA GLY A 25 13.46 38.93 -5.65
C GLY A 25 12.07 38.85 -5.01
N LEU A 26 10.99 38.77 -5.80
CA LEU A 26 9.63 38.57 -5.29
C LEU A 26 9.26 37.08 -5.23
N PRO A 27 8.57 36.62 -4.18
CA PRO A 27 8.08 35.25 -4.12
C PRO A 27 7.00 35.01 -5.18
N LEU A 28 7.09 33.89 -5.88
CA LEU A 28 6.14 33.50 -6.94
C LEU A 28 4.68 33.50 -6.47
N ARG A 29 4.44 33.17 -5.19
CA ARG A 29 3.10 33.22 -4.61
C ARG A 29 2.47 34.60 -4.74
N GLN A 30 3.21 35.69 -4.52
CA GLN A 30 2.68 37.05 -4.65
C GLN A 30 2.44 37.47 -6.10
N LEU A 31 3.23 36.92 -7.02
CA LEU A 31 3.14 37.23 -8.45
C LEU A 31 1.97 36.50 -9.14
N LEU A 32 1.68 35.27 -8.69
CA LEU A 32 0.74 34.37 -9.34
C LEU A 32 -0.53 34.13 -8.51
N SER A 33 -0.64 34.68 -7.29
CA SER A 33 -1.86 34.56 -6.49
C SER A 33 -3.00 35.35 -7.11
N HIS A 34 -4.14 34.68 -7.26
CA HIS A 34 -5.40 35.31 -7.65
C HIS A 34 -6.31 35.32 -6.41
N HIS A 35 -6.73 36.50 -5.96
CA HIS A 35 -7.61 36.71 -4.79
C HIS A 35 -7.08 36.20 -3.43
N ASP A 36 -5.76 36.10 -3.26
CA ASP A 36 -5.13 35.66 -1.99
C ASP A 36 -5.65 34.31 -1.46
N VAL A 37 -6.19 33.46 -2.33
CA VAL A 37 -6.77 32.17 -1.95
C VAL A 37 -5.64 31.26 -1.43
N PRO A 38 -5.75 30.74 -0.19
CA PRO A 38 -4.80 29.77 0.32
C PRO A 38 -4.82 28.50 -0.53
N SER A 39 -3.64 27.98 -0.88
CA SER A 39 -3.52 26.70 -1.59
C SER A 39 -4.19 25.53 -0.84
N SER A 40 -4.35 25.65 0.48
CA SER A 40 -5.04 24.67 1.31
C SER A 40 -6.53 24.52 0.97
N HIS A 41 -7.14 25.52 0.33
CA HIS A 41 -8.56 25.47 -0.05
C HIS A 41 -8.84 24.52 -1.22
N CYS A 42 -7.81 24.10 -1.96
CA CYS A 42 -7.96 23.25 -3.16
C CYS A 42 -7.30 21.87 -2.98
N LEU A 43 -7.17 21.38 -1.74
CA LEU A 43 -6.58 20.08 -1.44
C LEU A 43 -7.54 18.90 -1.63
N VAL A 44 -8.84 19.18 -1.68
CA VAL A 44 -9.91 18.21 -1.90
C VAL A 44 -10.47 18.42 -3.29
N THR A 45 -10.53 17.36 -4.09
CA THR A 45 -11.12 17.43 -5.43
C THR A 45 -12.64 17.36 -5.36
N LEU A 46 -13.35 17.89 -6.36
CA LEU A 46 -14.80 17.72 -6.46
C LEU A 46 -15.23 16.25 -6.50
N TYR A 47 -14.38 15.37 -7.06
CA TYR A 47 -14.60 13.94 -7.03
C TYR A 47 -14.57 13.39 -5.60
N ASP A 48 -13.55 13.75 -4.83
CA ASP A 48 -13.42 13.33 -3.42
C ASP A 48 -14.54 13.90 -2.55
N GLU A 49 -15.03 15.11 -2.84
CA GLU A 49 -16.19 15.69 -2.17
C GLU A 49 -17.48 14.90 -2.50
N SER A 50 -17.65 14.47 -3.74
CA SER A 50 -18.86 13.79 -4.21
C SER A 50 -18.95 12.35 -3.74
N TYR A 51 -17.81 11.65 -3.72
CA TYR A 51 -17.74 10.20 -3.49
C TYR A 51 -16.94 9.81 -2.24
N GLY A 52 -16.21 10.74 -1.64
CA GLY A 52 -15.39 10.48 -0.47
C GLY A 52 -16.19 10.40 0.83
N ARG A 53 -15.51 10.00 1.91
CA ARG A 53 -16.09 9.90 3.26
C ARG A 53 -16.45 11.24 3.89
N GLN A 54 -15.96 12.35 3.34
CA GLN A 54 -16.14 13.71 3.86
C GLN A 54 -17.23 14.49 3.10
N ALA A 55 -18.22 13.80 2.52
CA ALA A 55 -19.32 14.49 1.85
C ALA A 55 -19.99 15.47 2.82
N SER A 56 -19.87 16.77 2.56
CA SER A 56 -20.58 17.77 3.33
C SER A 56 -22.08 17.58 3.05
N THR A 57 -22.82 17.09 4.03
CA THR A 57 -24.28 17.00 3.99
C THR A 57 -24.95 18.37 4.06
N ALA A 58 -24.21 19.41 4.43
CA ALA A 58 -24.66 20.78 4.44
C ALA A 58 -24.65 21.36 3.02
N LEU A 59 -25.83 21.77 2.55
CA LEU A 59 -25.95 22.61 1.36
C LEU A 59 -25.27 23.96 1.61
N PRO A 60 -24.60 24.56 0.61
CA PRO A 60 -24.09 25.92 0.74
C PRO A 60 -25.26 26.85 1.10
N THR A 61 -25.06 27.66 2.14
CA THR A 61 -26.14 28.30 2.91
C THR A 61 -26.97 29.32 2.13
N LEU A 62 -26.60 29.71 0.91
CA LEU A 62 -27.31 30.73 0.13
C LEU A 62 -27.22 30.50 -1.39
N HIS A 63 -28.00 29.57 -1.93
CA HIS A 63 -28.15 29.41 -3.38
C HIS A 63 -29.23 30.38 -3.90
N SER A 64 -28.84 31.30 -4.78
CA SER A 64 -29.71 32.31 -5.40
C SER A 64 -29.65 32.19 -6.92
N TRP A 65 -30.77 32.35 -7.60
CA TRP A 65 -30.79 32.35 -9.06
C TRP A 65 -30.14 33.63 -9.62
N ASN A 66 -29.08 33.49 -10.41
CA ASN A 66 -28.45 34.60 -11.10
C ASN A 66 -28.91 34.65 -12.56
N SER A 67 -29.67 35.69 -12.92
CA SER A 67 -30.21 35.87 -14.27
C SER A 67 -29.14 36.14 -15.33
N PHE A 68 -28.01 36.75 -14.97
CA PHE A 68 -26.92 37.02 -15.92
C PHE A 68 -26.13 35.77 -16.30
N LYS A 69 -25.87 34.90 -15.32
CA LYS A 69 -25.16 33.63 -15.55
C LYS A 69 -26.11 32.49 -15.93
N LEU A 70 -27.43 32.69 -15.83
CA LEU A 70 -28.47 31.67 -16.03
C LEU A 70 -28.21 30.40 -15.20
N ALA A 71 -27.68 30.60 -13.99
CA ALA A 71 -27.27 29.54 -13.09
C ALA A 71 -27.58 29.95 -11.65
N GLY A 72 -27.83 28.96 -10.79
CA GLY A 72 -27.90 29.22 -9.36
C GLY A 72 -26.50 29.38 -8.78
N LEU A 73 -26.29 30.46 -8.04
CA LEU A 73 -25.01 30.80 -7.42
C LEU A 73 -25.14 30.90 -5.90
N PRO A 74 -24.08 30.52 -5.16
CA PRO A 74 -22.85 29.98 -5.69
C PRO A 74 -23.01 28.52 -6.14
N GLU A 75 -22.19 28.13 -7.11
CA GLU A 75 -22.01 26.71 -7.47
C GLU A 75 -21.21 26.02 -6.36
N ARG A 76 -21.34 24.69 -6.23
CA ARG A 76 -20.51 23.92 -5.29
C ARG A 76 -19.00 24.13 -5.54
N SER A 77 -18.60 24.27 -6.80
CA SER A 77 -17.21 24.52 -7.20
C SER A 77 -16.68 25.89 -6.75
N ASP A 78 -17.55 26.87 -6.52
CA ASP A 78 -17.16 28.19 -6.01
C ASP A 78 -16.74 28.12 -4.53
N HIS A 79 -17.21 27.12 -3.79
CA HIS A 79 -16.96 26.93 -2.35
C HIS A 79 -16.49 25.50 -2.07
N PRO A 80 -15.27 25.15 -2.51
CA PRO A 80 -14.73 23.81 -2.27
C PRO A 80 -14.63 23.53 -0.77
N ILE A 81 -14.83 22.28 -0.38
CA ILE A 81 -14.66 21.86 1.01
C ILE A 81 -13.24 22.13 1.47
N GLN A 82 -13.12 22.85 2.58
CA GLN A 82 -11.85 23.07 3.25
C GLN A 82 -11.58 21.90 4.19
N GLY A 83 -10.52 21.15 3.90
CA GLY A 83 -10.17 19.98 4.70
C GLY A 83 -8.78 19.45 4.37
N PRO A 84 -8.29 18.50 5.19
CA PRO A 84 -7.10 17.76 4.85
C PRO A 84 -7.34 16.97 3.54
N PRO A 85 -6.31 16.79 2.71
CA PRO A 85 -6.43 16.03 1.47
C PRO A 85 -6.84 14.59 1.79
N THR A 86 -7.78 14.05 1.01
CA THR A 86 -8.35 12.72 1.25
C THR A 86 -7.27 11.63 1.28
N ASN A 87 -6.28 11.71 0.36
CA ASN A 87 -5.07 10.89 0.26
C ASN A 87 -5.22 9.36 0.38
N PHE A 88 -6.41 8.80 0.63
CA PHE A 88 -6.74 7.39 0.73
C PHE A 88 -5.74 6.51 1.51
N GLY A 89 -5.07 7.05 2.53
CA GLY A 89 -4.05 6.30 3.27
C GLY A 89 -2.65 6.28 2.62
N LEU A 90 -2.43 6.94 1.48
CA LEU A 90 -1.13 6.97 0.77
C LEU A 90 -0.02 7.61 1.60
N ALA A 91 -0.34 8.68 2.32
CA ALA A 91 0.64 9.37 3.16
C ALA A 91 1.08 8.48 4.32
N GLU A 92 0.16 7.73 4.92
CA GLU A 92 0.40 6.76 5.98
C GLU A 92 1.23 5.59 5.45
N SER A 93 0.83 5.01 4.32
CA SER A 93 1.54 3.86 3.72
C SER A 93 2.96 4.24 3.27
N TRP A 94 3.13 5.43 2.71
CA TRP A 94 4.44 5.95 2.34
C TRP A 94 5.33 6.18 3.57
N ARG A 95 4.79 6.79 4.64
CA ARG A 95 5.51 6.97 5.90
C ARG A 95 5.92 5.63 6.51
N ALA A 96 5.01 4.66 6.53
CA ALA A 96 5.31 3.30 7.02
C ALA A 96 6.40 2.61 6.19
N HIS A 97 6.34 2.76 4.86
CA HIS A 97 7.36 2.23 3.96
C HIS A 97 8.73 2.89 4.18
N MET A 98 8.77 4.21 4.35
CA MET A 98 10.00 4.93 4.66
C MET A 98 10.57 4.54 6.03
N GLU A 99 9.72 4.32 7.02
CA GLU A 99 10.14 3.86 8.35
C GLU A 99 10.73 2.44 8.27
N GLN A 100 10.11 1.55 7.49
CA GLN A 100 10.63 0.21 7.24
C GLN A 100 12.00 0.22 6.55
N GLN A 101 12.25 1.19 5.67
CA GLN A 101 13.54 1.38 5.00
C GLN A 101 14.61 1.97 5.95
N ARG A 102 14.20 2.79 6.90
CA ARG A 102 15.10 3.39 7.92
C ARG A 102 15.42 2.44 9.06
N ALA A 103 14.53 1.49 9.34
CA ALA A 103 14.78 0.45 10.33
C ALA A 103 16.07 -0.28 9.98
N VAL A 104 16.97 -0.43 10.96
CA VAL A 104 18.24 -1.14 10.80
C VAL A 104 17.92 -2.60 10.51
N VAL A 105 17.86 -2.96 9.23
CA VAL A 105 17.74 -4.35 8.81
C VAL A 105 19.10 -5.01 9.05
N PRO A 106 19.16 -6.18 9.72
CA PRO A 106 20.40 -6.96 9.77
C PRO A 106 20.89 -7.17 8.34
N ALA A 107 22.21 -7.16 8.09
CA ALA A 107 22.75 -7.43 6.77
C ALA A 107 22.41 -8.89 6.35
N LEU A 108 21.22 -9.08 5.80
CA LEU A 108 20.73 -10.34 5.28
C LEU A 108 20.99 -10.35 3.78
N SER A 109 21.44 -11.48 3.26
CA SER A 109 21.43 -11.71 1.82
C SER A 109 19.99 -11.71 1.30
N GLU A 110 19.79 -11.30 0.05
CA GLU A 110 18.48 -11.31 -0.61
C GLU A 110 17.79 -12.67 -0.48
N TYR A 111 18.55 -13.77 -0.63
CA TYR A 111 18.06 -15.14 -0.45
C TYR A 111 17.43 -15.35 0.94
N ARG A 112 18.10 -14.92 2.01
CA ARG A 112 17.60 -15.10 3.39
C ARG A 112 16.42 -14.17 3.70
N ALA A 113 16.33 -13.01 3.04
CA ALA A 113 15.19 -12.10 3.15
C ALA A 113 13.95 -12.62 2.40
N SER A 114 14.13 -13.21 1.21
CA SER A 114 13.05 -13.77 0.39
C SER A 114 12.52 -15.11 0.91
N TYR A 115 13.36 -15.91 1.58
CA TYR A 115 12.98 -17.20 2.15
C TYR A 115 13.07 -17.16 3.68
N PRO A 116 12.08 -16.54 4.37
CA PRO A 116 12.05 -16.54 5.83
C PRO A 116 11.87 -17.98 6.35
N LEU A 117 12.51 -18.28 7.48
CA LEU A 117 12.36 -19.57 8.13
C LEU A 117 10.90 -19.81 8.49
N HIS A 118 10.35 -20.93 8.01
CA HIS A 118 9.00 -21.34 8.34
C HIS A 118 8.92 -21.67 9.84
N PRO A 119 7.80 -21.35 10.51
CA PRO A 119 7.62 -21.75 11.90
C PRO A 119 7.72 -23.27 12.02
N ILE A 120 8.30 -23.75 13.13
CA ILE A 120 8.55 -25.18 13.35
C ILE A 120 7.24 -26.00 13.25
N SER A 121 6.11 -25.39 13.59
CA SER A 121 4.77 -25.97 13.45
C SER A 121 4.32 -26.24 12.01
N ALA A 122 4.89 -25.56 11.02
CA ALA A 122 4.61 -25.83 9.60
C ALA A 122 5.31 -27.11 9.12
N PHE A 123 6.34 -27.59 9.82
CA PHE A 123 6.90 -28.90 9.53
C PHE A 123 5.94 -29.97 10.04
N CYS A 124 5.44 -30.80 9.12
CA CYS A 124 4.73 -32.01 9.49
C CYS A 124 5.63 -32.84 10.40
N TYR A 125 5.31 -32.89 11.69
CA TYR A 125 5.94 -33.84 12.59
C TYR A 125 5.76 -35.24 12.00
N SER A 126 6.84 -35.99 11.92
CA SER A 126 6.78 -37.43 11.70
C SER A 126 5.81 -37.99 12.72
N ARG A 127 4.60 -38.36 12.29
CA ARG A 127 3.71 -39.18 13.11
C ARG A 127 4.40 -40.52 13.21
N HIS A 128 5.21 -40.68 14.26
CA HIS A 128 5.71 -41.98 14.68
C HIS A 128 4.53 -42.79 15.20
N VAL A 129 3.63 -43.18 14.29
CA VAL A 129 2.67 -44.24 14.54
C VAL A 129 3.49 -45.52 14.43
N SER A 130 4.16 -45.90 15.51
CA SER A 130 4.52 -47.30 15.66
C SER A 130 3.21 -48.07 15.71
N MET A 131 2.98 -48.94 14.74
CA MET A 131 1.81 -49.82 14.73
C MET A 131 1.76 -50.53 16.09
N PRO A 132 0.63 -50.49 16.82
CA PRO A 132 0.53 -51.12 18.14
C PRO A 132 0.96 -52.58 18.04
N LYS A 133 1.85 -53.05 18.93
CA LYS A 133 2.38 -54.43 18.90
C LYS A 133 1.27 -55.51 18.87
N ARG A 134 0.08 -55.18 19.40
CA ARG A 134 -1.15 -56.01 19.33
C ARG A 134 -1.65 -56.32 17.91
N PHE A 135 -1.25 -55.52 16.92
CA PHE A 135 -1.53 -55.78 15.51
C PHE A 135 -0.28 -56.29 14.75
N SER A 136 0.89 -56.35 15.42
CA SER A 136 2.08 -56.95 14.85
C SER A 136 1.93 -58.48 14.87
N SER A 137 2.04 -59.10 13.70
CA SER A 137 2.06 -60.56 13.56
C SER A 137 3.28 -61.21 14.21
N SER A 138 4.26 -60.44 14.69
CA SER A 138 5.48 -60.96 15.32
C SER A 138 5.28 -61.47 16.76
N GLN A 139 4.10 -61.32 17.36
CA GLN A 139 3.80 -61.84 18.70
C GLN A 139 3.17 -63.23 18.71
N TYR A 140 2.83 -63.78 17.54
CA TYR A 140 2.39 -65.17 17.45
C TYR A 140 3.61 -66.09 17.54
N PRO A 141 3.58 -67.16 18.37
CA PRO A 141 4.65 -68.14 18.38
C PRO A 141 4.84 -68.67 16.97
N ALA A 142 6.09 -68.70 16.50
CA ALA A 142 6.44 -69.17 15.17
C ALA A 142 5.79 -70.52 14.94
N LYS A 143 4.76 -70.56 14.10
CA LYS A 143 4.35 -71.84 13.52
C LYS A 143 5.51 -72.22 12.63
N HIS A 144 6.23 -73.27 13.02
CA HIS A 144 7.27 -73.89 12.21
C HIS A 144 6.60 -74.57 10.99
N SER A 145 6.04 -73.78 10.08
CA SER A 145 5.82 -74.19 8.70
C SER A 145 6.92 -73.54 7.89
N ASN A 146 7.80 -74.37 7.31
CA ASN A 146 8.99 -73.98 6.54
C ASN A 146 8.65 -73.36 5.16
N GLU A 147 7.56 -72.61 5.04
CA GLU A 147 7.09 -72.07 3.76
C GLU A 147 7.32 -70.54 3.64
N ASP A 148 7.64 -69.82 4.72
CA ASP A 148 7.91 -68.38 4.65
C ASP A 148 9.39 -68.07 4.34
N LEU A 149 9.70 -68.36 3.08
CA LEU A 149 10.56 -67.62 2.15
C LEU A 149 11.42 -66.47 2.74
N ALA A 150 12.71 -66.75 2.85
CA ALA A 150 13.87 -65.87 2.63
C ALA A 150 13.62 -64.36 2.45
N LEU A 151 13.35 -63.63 3.53
CA LEU A 151 13.58 -62.17 3.57
C LEU A 151 14.78 -61.88 4.46
N LYS A 152 15.93 -61.64 3.81
CA LYS A 152 17.18 -61.22 4.46
C LYS A 152 16.93 -59.98 5.33
N PRO A 153 17.53 -59.88 6.52
CA PRO A 153 17.46 -58.67 7.32
C PRO A 153 18.20 -57.54 6.59
N ARG A 154 17.46 -56.52 6.14
CA ARG A 154 18.08 -55.25 5.77
C ARG A 154 18.43 -54.51 7.08
N PRO A 155 19.63 -53.93 7.22
CA PRO A 155 19.92 -53.08 8.36
C PRO A 155 19.03 -51.85 8.29
N CYS A 156 18.14 -51.69 9.28
CA CYS A 156 17.39 -50.46 9.47
C CYS A 156 18.41 -49.34 9.70
N ARG A 157 18.46 -48.34 8.81
CA ARG A 157 19.26 -47.13 9.03
C ARG A 157 18.81 -46.49 10.35
N GLN A 158 19.62 -46.61 11.39
CA GLN A 158 19.49 -45.77 12.57
C GLN A 158 19.93 -44.37 12.16
N VAL A 159 18.98 -43.44 12.13
CA VAL A 159 19.28 -42.01 12.02
C VAL A 159 19.67 -41.54 13.41
N SER A 160 20.88 -40.98 13.55
CA SER A 160 21.37 -40.42 14.81
C SER A 160 20.43 -39.31 15.28
N THR A 161 19.80 -39.49 16.43
CA THR A 161 19.12 -38.40 17.13
C THR A 161 20.19 -37.51 17.75
N ASN A 162 20.61 -36.46 17.04
CA ASN A 162 21.30 -35.34 17.66
C ASN A 162 20.26 -34.56 18.48
N PRO A 163 20.38 -34.43 19.81
CA PRO A 163 19.58 -33.48 20.54
C PRO A 163 20.13 -32.09 20.23
N ALA A 164 19.37 -31.30 19.46
CA ALA A 164 19.61 -29.88 19.37
C ALA A 164 19.41 -29.28 20.77
N SER A 165 20.53 -28.95 21.41
CA SER A 165 20.58 -28.17 22.63
C SER A 165 19.94 -26.81 22.39
N LEU A 166 18.88 -26.51 23.14
CA LEU A 166 18.25 -25.20 23.23
C LEU A 166 19.23 -24.21 23.89
N LEU A 167 19.73 -23.25 23.11
CA LEU A 167 20.13 -21.91 23.54
C LEU A 167 19.66 -20.91 22.48
#